data_AF-A0A9P5PWP1-F1
#
_entry.id   AF-A0A9P5PWP1-F1
#
_cell.length_a   1.000
_cell.length_b   1.000
_cell.length_c   1.000
_cell.angle_alpha   90.00
_cell.angle_beta   90.00
_cell.angle_gamma   90.00
#
_symmetry.space_group_name_H-M   'P 1'
#
loop_
_entity.id
_entity.type
_entity.pdbx_description
1 polymer ?
#
loop_
_entity_poly.entity_id
_entity_poly.type
_entity_poly.pdbx_seq_one_letter_code
_entity_poly.pdbx_strand_id
1 'polypeptide(L)'
;MSESKNESKNESKNTYNGSYEVGDHVQYQPLPGRGFNISTEGEITDVVTSKQPAGDRGLKVNASPEDPRYVIRNDNTGKETAYKEKHIDGTTE
;
A
#
# COMPACT_ATOMS: atom_id res chain seq x y z
N MET A 1 41.43 -22.48 10.61
CA MET A 1 41.19 -21.10 10.17
C MET A 1 39.72 -20.84 10.29
N SER A 2 39.36 -19.97 11.22
CA SER A 2 38.00 -19.55 11.51
C SER A 2 37.67 -18.37 10.61
N GLU A 3 36.53 -18.38 9.93
CA GLU A 3 35.82 -17.19 9.46
C GLU A 3 34.33 -17.57 9.50
N SER A 4 33.68 -17.30 10.63
CA SER A 4 32.86 -16.11 10.86
C SER A 4 31.45 -16.32 10.35
N LYS A 5 30.58 -16.66 11.32
CA LYS A 5 29.13 -16.51 11.24
C LYS A 5 28.81 -15.15 10.64
N ASN A 6 27.85 -15.10 9.71
CA ASN A 6 27.02 -13.92 9.63
C ASN A 6 25.58 -14.31 9.94
N GLU A 7 25.11 -13.63 10.98
CA GLU A 7 23.92 -13.88 11.76
C GLU A 7 22.89 -12.83 11.35
N SER A 8 21.63 -13.23 11.29
CA SER A 8 20.44 -12.38 11.35
C SER A 8 20.15 -11.46 10.16
N LYS A 9 19.01 -11.72 9.50
CA LYS A 9 17.81 -10.88 9.71
C LYS A 9 16.56 -11.70 9.48
N ASN A 10 15.98 -12.07 10.62
CA ASN A 10 14.61 -12.54 10.77
C ASN A 10 13.69 -11.36 10.45
N GLU A 11 13.35 -11.15 9.17
CA GLU A 11 12.22 -10.31 8.82
C GLU A 11 10.99 -11.20 8.83
N SER A 12 10.33 -11.20 9.98
CA SER A 12 8.96 -11.64 10.17
C SER A 12 8.12 -11.00 9.08
N LYS A 13 7.93 -11.70 7.96
CA LYS A 13 6.97 -11.32 6.93
C LYS A 13 5.65 -11.12 7.65
N ASN A 14 5.24 -9.87 7.77
CA ASN A 14 3.92 -9.53 8.26
C ASN A 14 2.97 -10.15 7.23
N THR A 15 2.47 -11.37 7.49
CA THR A 15 1.72 -12.16 6.52
C THR A 15 0.36 -11.52 6.31
N TYR A 16 0.31 -10.46 5.51
CA TYR A 16 -0.93 -9.97 4.91
C TYR A 16 -1.04 -10.59 3.52
N ASN A 17 -2.23 -11.03 3.14
CA ASN A 17 -2.46 -11.70 1.85
C ASN A 17 -2.67 -10.69 0.72
N GLY A 18 -1.97 -9.55 0.79
CA GLY A 18 -2.10 -8.46 -0.16
C GLY A 18 -1.08 -8.58 -1.29
N SER A 19 -1.46 -8.10 -2.46
CA SER A 19 -0.63 -8.22 -3.68
C SER A 19 0.47 -7.16 -3.82
N TYR A 20 0.51 -6.16 -2.94
CA TYR A 20 1.40 -5.01 -3.05
C TYR A 20 2.13 -4.70 -1.74
N GLU A 21 3.27 -4.03 -1.82
CA GLU A 21 4.11 -3.66 -0.67
C GLU A 21 4.55 -2.19 -0.67
N VAL A 22 5.12 -1.74 0.45
CA VAL A 22 5.64 -0.38 0.58
C VAL A 22 6.80 -0.17 -0.37
N GLY A 23 6.78 0.94 -1.10
CA GLY A 23 7.75 1.28 -2.14
C GLY A 23 7.30 0.89 -3.55
N ASP A 24 6.25 0.07 -3.70
CA ASP A 24 5.69 -0.22 -5.01
C ASP A 24 5.11 1.04 -5.63
N HIS A 25 5.43 1.25 -6.90
CA HIS A 25 4.72 2.22 -7.74
C HIS A 25 3.53 1.53 -8.39
N VAL A 26 2.36 2.16 -8.34
CA VAL A 26 1.11 1.54 -8.78
C VAL A 26 0.23 2.50 -9.56
N GLN A 27 -0.49 1.95 -10.54
CA GLN A 27 -1.62 2.61 -11.16
C GLN A 27 -2.90 2.29 -10.39
N TYR A 28 -3.71 3.30 -10.09
CA TYR A 28 -4.92 3.14 -9.28
C TYR A 28 -6.03 4.13 -9.67
N GLN A 29 -7.24 3.85 -9.19
CA GLN A 29 -8.45 4.62 -9.45
C GLN A 29 -8.97 5.30 -8.17
N PRO A 30 -8.86 6.64 -8.06
CA PRO A 30 -9.19 7.36 -6.83
C PRO A 30 -10.70 7.53 -6.60
N LEU A 31 -11.53 7.37 -7.64
CA LEU A 31 -12.96 7.69 -7.59
C LEU A 31 -13.84 6.49 -8.01
N PRO A 32 -14.43 5.76 -7.06
CA PRO A 32 -15.47 4.80 -7.39
C PRO A 32 -16.79 5.52 -7.72
N GLY A 33 -17.30 5.39 -8.94
CA GLY A 33 -18.71 5.64 -9.24
C GLY A 33 -19.07 6.85 -10.12
N ARG A 34 -18.13 7.49 -10.82
CA ARG A 34 -18.46 8.62 -11.74
C ARG A 34 -18.36 8.33 -13.23
N GLY A 35 -18.27 7.06 -13.65
CA GLY A 35 -18.26 6.68 -15.07
C GLY A 35 -17.00 7.09 -15.85
N PHE A 36 -16.06 7.79 -15.20
CA PHE A 36 -14.75 8.11 -15.74
C PHE A 36 -13.74 7.17 -15.09
N ASN A 37 -13.14 6.29 -15.90
CA ASN A 37 -11.94 5.53 -15.51
C ASN A 37 -10.76 6.50 -15.53
N ILE A 38 -10.65 7.33 -14.48
CA ILE A 38 -9.47 8.18 -14.29
C ILE A 38 -8.48 7.31 -13.53
N SER A 39 -7.53 6.71 -14.26
CA SER A 39 -6.35 6.12 -13.66
C SER A 39 -5.33 7.22 -13.34
N THR A 40 -4.62 7.04 -12.25
CA THR A 40 -3.48 7.87 -11.82
C THR A 40 -2.41 6.95 -11.26
N GLU A 41 -1.21 7.47 -11.12
CA GLU A 41 -0.08 6.76 -10.52
C GLU A 41 0.25 7.33 -9.13
N GLY A 42 0.94 6.51 -8.34
CA GLY A 42 1.44 6.85 -7.03
C GLY A 42 2.28 5.74 -6.40
N GLU A 43 2.98 6.09 -5.33
CA GLU A 43 3.80 5.19 -4.54
C GLU A 43 3.04 4.69 -3.31
N ILE A 44 3.11 3.40 -3.00
CA ILE A 44 2.60 2.86 -1.74
C ILE A 44 3.56 3.25 -0.62
N THR A 45 3.08 4.05 0.33
CA THR A 45 3.88 4.50 1.49
C THR A 45 3.59 3.70 2.76
N ASP A 46 2.44 3.02 2.84
CA ASP A 46 2.09 2.16 3.98
C ASP A 46 1.06 1.07 3.60
N VAL A 47 1.08 -0.06 4.31
CA VAL A 47 0.11 -1.15 4.18
C VAL A 47 -0.58 -1.41 5.51
N VAL A 48 -1.82 -0.96 5.60
CA VAL A 48 -2.62 -1.00 6.81
C VAL A 48 -3.46 -2.27 6.84
N THR A 49 -3.20 -3.13 7.82
CA THR A 49 -3.83 -4.46 7.98
C THR A 49 -4.69 -4.56 9.24
N SER A 50 -4.96 -3.44 9.90
CA SER A 50 -5.79 -3.36 11.10
C SER A 50 -6.57 -2.05 11.15
N LYS A 51 -7.57 -1.96 12.04
CA LYS A 51 -8.39 -0.76 12.20
C LYS A 51 -7.58 0.39 12.82
N GLN A 52 -7.14 1.34 12.00
CA GLN A 52 -6.39 2.51 12.46
C GLN A 52 -6.59 3.72 11.52
N PRO A 53 -6.23 4.94 11.94
CA PRO A 53 -6.11 6.10 11.05
C PRO A 53 -5.05 5.85 9.96
N ALA A 54 -5.31 6.28 8.71
CA ALA A 54 -4.37 6.13 7.60
C ALA A 54 -4.43 7.31 6.60
N GLY A 55 -3.29 7.59 5.95
CA GLY A 55 -3.08 8.70 5.00
C GLY A 55 -3.12 10.09 5.63
N ASP A 56 -2.93 11.13 4.82
CA ASP A 56 -2.79 12.54 5.27
C ASP A 56 -3.95 13.04 6.14
N ARG A 57 -5.16 12.57 5.85
CA ARG A 57 -6.38 12.99 6.56
C ARG A 57 -6.63 12.20 7.85
N GLY A 58 -5.79 11.20 8.17
CA GLY A 58 -5.96 10.35 9.33
C GLY A 58 -7.32 9.66 9.38
N LEU A 59 -7.88 9.30 8.23
CA LEU A 59 -9.21 8.69 8.17
C LEU A 59 -9.13 7.30 8.77
N LYS A 60 -10.02 7.01 9.73
CA LYS A 60 -10.09 5.68 10.34
C LYS A 60 -10.53 4.67 9.30
N VAL A 61 -9.61 3.82 8.86
CA VAL A 61 -9.91 2.77 7.90
C VAL A 61 -10.27 1.48 8.61
N ASN A 62 -11.26 0.79 8.06
CA ASN A 62 -11.58 -0.58 8.46
C ASN A 62 -10.76 -1.53 7.59
N ALA A 63 -9.55 -1.85 8.03
CA ALA A 63 -8.66 -2.80 7.38
C ALA A 63 -8.47 -4.05 8.22
N SER A 64 -8.12 -5.15 7.56
CA SER A 64 -7.74 -6.43 8.16
C SER A 64 -6.62 -7.06 7.32
N PRO A 65 -5.96 -8.14 7.78
CA PRO A 65 -4.96 -8.84 6.96
C PRO A 65 -5.52 -9.44 5.66
N GLU A 66 -6.84 -9.63 5.59
CA GLU A 66 -7.59 -10.19 4.46
C GLU A 66 -8.17 -9.11 3.54
N ASP A 67 -8.41 -7.90 4.06
CA ASP A 67 -8.87 -6.72 3.32
C ASP A 67 -7.96 -5.53 3.70
N PRO A 68 -6.68 -5.53 3.26
CA PRO A 68 -5.75 -4.47 3.59
C PRO A 68 -6.16 -3.14 2.95
N ARG A 69 -5.53 -2.07 3.44
CA ARG A 69 -5.61 -0.73 2.85
C ARG A 69 -4.22 -0.26 2.51
N TYR A 70 -4.02 0.12 1.26
CA TYR A 70 -2.75 0.64 0.77
C TYR A 70 -2.79 2.15 0.81
N VAL A 71 -1.91 2.77 1.57
CA VAL A 71 -1.72 4.22 1.57
C VAL A 71 -0.88 4.55 0.36
N ILE A 72 -1.48 5.27 -0.58
CA ILE A 72 -0.83 5.64 -1.83
C ILE A 72 -0.61 7.15 -1.83
N ARG A 73 0.63 7.58 -2.04
CA ARG A 73 1.00 8.97 -2.30
C ARG A 73 0.85 9.23 -3.80
N ASN A 74 -0.13 10.05 -4.16
CA ASN A 74 -0.40 10.40 -5.55
C ASN A 74 0.73 11.26 -6.15
N ASP A 75 1.28 10.92 -7.31
CA ASP A 75 2.43 11.67 -7.86
C ASP A 75 2.07 13.07 -8.35
N ASN A 76 0.84 13.25 -8.83
CA ASN A 76 0.38 14.54 -9.34
C ASN A 76 0.14 15.56 -8.21
N THR A 77 -0.27 15.10 -7.03
CA THR A 77 -0.71 15.98 -5.94
C THR A 77 0.14 15.88 -4.68
N GLY A 78 0.98 14.86 -4.55
CA GLY A 78 1.77 14.55 -3.35
C GLY A 78 0.95 14.09 -2.15
N LYS A 79 -0.37 13.93 -2.30
CA LYS A 79 -1.27 13.59 -1.18
C LYS A 79 -1.38 12.09 -0.97
N GLU A 80 -1.46 11.69 0.29
CA GLU A 80 -1.66 10.31 0.68
C GLU A 80 -3.13 9.97 0.91
N THR A 81 -3.56 8.82 0.39
CA THR A 81 -4.91 8.30 0.63
C THR A 81 -4.90 6.78 0.69
N ALA A 82 -5.67 6.23 1.63
CA ALA A 82 -5.80 4.79 1.81
C ALA A 82 -6.85 4.20 0.85
N TYR A 83 -6.43 3.29 -0.02
CA TYR A 83 -7.27 2.61 -1.00
C TYR A 83 -7.41 1.11 -0.71
N LYS A 84 -8.49 0.52 -1.23
CA LYS A 84 -8.66 -0.94 -1.26
C LYS A 84 -7.82 -1.52 -2.41
N GLU A 85 -7.42 -2.78 -2.29
CA GLU A 85 -6.72 -3.49 -3.37
C GLU A 85 -7.45 -3.43 -4.71
N LYS A 86 -8.77 -3.58 -4.69
CA LYS A 86 -9.64 -3.51 -5.89
C LYS A 86 -9.64 -2.17 -6.63
N HIS A 87 -9.02 -1.13 -6.05
CA HIS A 87 -8.86 0.16 -6.71
C HIS A 87 -7.48 0.33 -7.34
N ILE A 88 -6.59 -0.66 -7.18
CA ILE A 88 -5.25 -0.68 -7.76
C ILE A 88 -5.32 -1.57 -9.00
N ASP A 89 -4.97 -1.00 -10.15
CA ASP A 89 -5.02 -1.68 -11.44
C ASP A 89 -3.78 -2.58 -11.65
N GLY A 90 -2.63 -2.20 -11.07
CA GLY A 90 -1.38 -2.99 -11.10
C GLY A 90 -0.17 -2.16 -10.68
N THR A 91 0.99 -2.81 -10.56
CA THR A 91 2.28 -2.13 -10.40
C THR A 91 2.73 -1.47 -11.71
N THR A 92 3.46 -0.37 -11.59
CA THR A 92 4.10 0.34 -12.70
C THR A 92 5.63 0.29 -12.54
N GLU A 93 6.36 0.17 -13.65
CA GLU A 93 7.83 0.06 -13.70
C GLU A 93 8.54 1.43 -13.64
#